data_AF-U1NCS8-F1
#
_entry.id   AF-U1NCS8-F1
#
_cell.length_a   1.000
_cell.length_b   1.000
_cell.length_c   1.000
_cell.angle_alpha   90.00
_cell.angle_beta   90.00
_cell.angle_gamma   90.00
#
_symmetry.space_group_name_H-M   'P 1'
#
loop_
_entity.id
_entity.type
_entity.pdbx_description
1 polymer ?
#
loop_
_entity_poly.entity_id
_entity_poly.type
_entity_poly.pdbx_seq_one_letter_code
_entity_poly.pdbx_strand_id
1 'polypeptide(L)'
;MEYPDRSTVTDDSRTWGRTVARVLVAPIVLPHELAHAAIAVLLGLDPVIRILPQWSGTAVPLGQFNAEIDTSTPTWAIQAVAAAPLPVYLSVAALTGIFMSVDTAAILPVILLLSFSASLSVGDIAIINNPAEAREAGAFVVQDSTWQNITVITTPITTAVIAILLIL
;
A
#
# COMPACT_ATOMS: atom_id res chain seq x y z
N MET A 1 0.38 -49.49 19.88
CA MET A 1 -0.08 -48.18 20.38
C MET A 1 0.79 -47.15 19.68
N GLU A 2 0.30 -46.63 18.55
CA GLU A 2 1.06 -45.78 17.64
C GLU A 2 1.01 -44.34 18.19
N TYR A 3 2.17 -43.74 18.45
CA TYR A 3 2.27 -42.37 18.93
C TYR A 3 1.90 -41.42 17.79
N PRO A 4 0.98 -40.45 17.98
CA PRO A 4 0.69 -39.50 16.91
C PRO A 4 1.94 -38.67 16.61
N ASP A 5 2.27 -38.59 15.32
CA ASP A 5 3.36 -37.81 14.77
C ASP A 5 3.19 -36.33 15.14
N ARG A 6 4.10 -35.82 15.99
CA ARG A 6 4.10 -34.44 16.49
C ARG A 6 4.51 -33.41 15.43
N SER A 7 4.89 -33.82 14.23
CA SER A 7 5.32 -32.90 13.17
C SER A 7 4.16 -32.16 12.50
N THR A 8 2.93 -32.67 12.58
CA THR A 8 1.74 -32.08 11.92
C THR A 8 1.13 -30.91 12.71
N VAL A 9 1.20 -30.93 14.04
CA VAL A 9 0.55 -29.94 14.92
C VAL A 9 1.24 -28.56 14.89
N THR A 10 2.54 -28.51 14.62
CA THR A 10 3.32 -27.27 14.58
C THR A 10 3.21 -26.51 13.26
N ASP A 11 2.88 -27.20 12.16
CA ASP A 11 2.77 -26.60 10.83
C ASP A 11 1.37 -25.97 10.62
N ASP A 12 0.32 -26.66 11.05
CA ASP A 12 -1.07 -26.16 10.97
C ASP A 12 -1.31 -24.91 11.82
N SER A 13 -0.69 -24.82 13.00
CA SER A 13 -0.81 -23.65 13.87
C SER A 13 -0.11 -22.41 13.31
N ARG A 14 1.03 -22.59 12.63
CA ARG A 14 1.76 -21.49 11.97
C ARG A 14 1.04 -20.99 10.72
N THR A 15 0.46 -21.89 9.92
CA THR A 15 -0.31 -21.53 8.72
C THR A 15 -1.63 -20.85 9.07
N TRP A 16 -2.31 -21.32 10.12
CA TRP A 16 -3.52 -20.68 10.65
C TRP A 16 -3.24 -19.28 11.20
N GLY A 17 -2.22 -19.12 12.05
CA GLY A 17 -1.85 -17.81 12.59
C GLY A 17 -1.50 -16.79 11.51
N ARG A 18 -0.77 -17.21 10.46
CA ARG A 18 -0.49 -16.37 9.29
C ARG A 18 -1.75 -15.97 8.52
N THR A 19 -2.70 -16.89 8.37
CA THR A 19 -3.96 -16.63 7.70
C THR A 19 -4.78 -15.59 8.45
N VAL A 20 -4.92 -15.75 9.77
CA VAL A 20 -5.63 -14.78 10.62
C VAL A 20 -4.97 -13.40 10.54
N ALA A 21 -3.63 -13.33 10.65
CA ALA A 21 -2.91 -12.07 10.54
C ALA A 21 -3.15 -11.37 9.18
N ARG A 22 -3.15 -12.13 8.06
CA ARG A 22 -3.46 -11.59 6.73
C ARG A 22 -4.86 -11.01 6.66
N VAL A 23 -5.86 -11.70 7.20
CA VAL A 23 -7.25 -11.23 7.21
C VAL A 23 -7.41 -9.95 8.02
N LEU A 24 -6.68 -9.80 9.12
CA LEU A 24 -6.74 -8.60 9.96
C LEU A 24 -5.99 -7.40 9.35
N VAL A 25 -4.86 -7.65 8.68
CA VAL A 25 -4.03 -6.59 8.07
C VAL A 25 -4.59 -6.13 6.73
N ALA A 26 -5.21 -7.03 5.96
CA ALA A 26 -5.68 -6.73 4.60
C ALA A 26 -6.59 -5.49 4.52
N PRO A 27 -7.63 -5.29 5.36
CA PRO A 27 -8.49 -4.10 5.29
C PRO A 27 -7.75 -2.78 5.47
N ILE A 28 -6.57 -2.81 6.10
CA ILE A 28 -5.77 -1.63 6.40
C ILE A 28 -4.87 -1.30 5.21
N VAL A 29 -4.14 -2.29 4.68
CA VAL A 29 -3.10 -2.05 3.66
C VAL A 29 -3.58 -2.25 2.23
N LEU A 30 -4.54 -3.16 2.01
CA LEU A 30 -5.04 -3.47 0.67
C LEU A 30 -5.61 -2.25 -0.06
N PRO A 31 -6.31 -1.29 0.59
CA PRO A 31 -6.75 -0.06 -0.09
C PRO A 31 -5.58 0.66 -0.81
N HIS A 32 -4.49 0.89 -0.09
CA HIS A 32 -3.30 1.54 -0.64
C HIS A 32 -2.73 0.77 -1.85
N GLU A 33 -2.51 -0.54 -1.71
CA GLU A 33 -1.98 -1.38 -2.78
C GLU A 33 -2.92 -1.47 -4.00
N LEU A 34 -4.24 -1.42 -3.77
CA LEU A 34 -5.24 -1.40 -4.84
C LEU A 34 -5.19 -0.12 -5.65
N ALA A 35 -4.84 1.02 -5.06
CA ALA A 35 -4.69 2.26 -5.81
C ALA A 35 -3.52 2.17 -6.80
N HIS A 36 -2.38 1.62 -6.39
CA HIS A 36 -1.27 1.32 -7.30
C HIS A 36 -1.72 0.37 -8.42
N ALA A 37 -2.36 -0.74 -8.06
CA ALA A 37 -2.84 -1.73 -9.03
C ALA A 37 -3.84 -1.17 -10.03
N ALA A 38 -4.77 -0.32 -9.58
CA ALA A 38 -5.74 0.31 -10.46
C ALA A 38 -5.05 1.17 -11.53
N ILE A 39 -4.09 2.01 -11.13
CA ILE A 39 -3.34 2.84 -12.08
C ILE A 39 -2.42 1.99 -12.96
N ALA A 40 -1.82 0.93 -12.42
CA ALA A 40 -0.98 0.01 -13.18
C ALA A 40 -1.77 -0.68 -14.31
N VAL A 41 -2.97 -1.19 -14.02
CA VAL A 41 -3.87 -1.79 -15.03
C VAL A 41 -4.25 -0.77 -16.10
N LEU A 42 -4.60 0.46 -15.71
CA LEU A 42 -4.93 1.52 -16.68
C LEU A 42 -3.76 1.86 -17.61
N LEU A 43 -2.53 1.60 -17.19
CA LEU A 43 -1.31 1.81 -17.96
C LEU A 43 -0.83 0.53 -18.66
N GLY A 44 -1.61 -0.55 -18.62
CA GLY A 44 -1.31 -1.81 -19.32
C GLY A 44 -0.29 -2.71 -18.61
N LEU A 45 -0.03 -2.50 -17.32
CA LEU A 45 0.81 -3.37 -16.50
C LEU A 45 -0.03 -4.47 -15.85
N ASP A 46 0.61 -5.59 -15.50
CA ASP A 46 -0.03 -6.72 -14.80
C ASP A 46 0.38 -6.75 -13.31
N PRO A 47 -0.47 -6.23 -12.40
CA PRO A 47 -0.09 -6.08 -11.01
C PRO A 47 -0.36 -7.32 -10.16
N VAL A 48 0.51 -7.54 -9.18
CA VAL A 48 0.37 -8.55 -8.14
C VAL A 48 0.40 -7.87 -6.78
N ILE A 49 -0.62 -8.13 -5.97
CA ILE A 49 -0.67 -7.68 -4.58
C ILE A 49 -0.44 -8.86 -3.65
N ARG A 50 0.42 -8.69 -2.65
CA ARG A 50 0.71 -9.69 -1.62
C ARG A 50 0.51 -9.07 -0.24
N ILE A 51 -0.25 -9.76 0.62
CA ILE A 51 -0.42 -9.37 2.04
C ILE A 51 0.52 -10.20 2.90
N LEU A 52 1.30 -9.52 3.74
CA LEU A 52 2.39 -10.13 4.53
C LEU A 52 3.27 -11.02 3.64
N PRO A 53 3.94 -10.45 2.61
CA PRO A 53 4.82 -11.22 1.75
C PRO A 53 6.01 -11.76 2.54
N GLN A 54 6.66 -12.79 2.00
CA GLN A 54 7.94 -13.21 2.52
C GLN A 54 8.97 -12.12 2.18
N TRP A 55 9.73 -11.70 3.18
CA TRP A 55 10.71 -10.62 3.04
C TRP A 55 11.97 -10.98 3.81
N SER A 56 13.13 -10.75 3.20
CA SER A 56 14.45 -11.02 3.78
C SER A 56 15.12 -9.78 4.37
N GLY A 57 14.47 -8.62 4.33
CA GLY A 57 14.96 -7.36 4.89
C GLY A 57 14.63 -7.19 6.38
N THR A 58 15.11 -6.08 6.95
CA THR A 58 14.98 -5.74 8.38
C THR A 58 13.58 -5.28 8.77
N ALA A 59 12.81 -4.74 7.82
CA ALA A 59 11.40 -4.37 8.00
C ALA A 59 10.47 -5.49 7.54
N VAL A 60 9.31 -5.66 8.21
CA VAL A 60 8.28 -6.60 7.78
C VAL A 60 7.21 -5.85 6.99
N PRO A 61 7.16 -5.98 5.65
CA PRO A 61 6.11 -5.36 4.84
C PRO A 61 4.75 -5.96 5.19
N LEU A 62 3.76 -5.09 5.37
CA LEU A 62 2.38 -5.49 5.65
C LEU A 62 1.60 -5.78 4.36
N GLY A 63 1.89 -5.01 3.31
CA GLY A 63 1.42 -5.19 1.94
C GLY A 63 2.60 -5.03 0.98
N GLN A 64 2.43 -5.55 -0.24
CA GLN A 64 3.35 -5.32 -1.35
C GLN A 64 2.56 -5.36 -2.65
N PHE A 65 2.52 -4.23 -3.33
CA PHE A 65 2.28 -4.14 -4.76
C PHE A 65 3.56 -4.46 -5.54
N ASN A 66 3.41 -5.11 -6.69
CA ASN A 66 4.44 -5.18 -7.72
C ASN A 66 3.78 -5.31 -9.10
N ALA A 67 4.52 -4.95 -10.14
CA ALA A 67 4.20 -5.25 -11.53
C ALA A 67 5.51 -5.34 -12.32
N GLU A 68 5.53 -6.11 -13.41
CA GLU A 68 6.69 -6.16 -14.29
C GLU A 68 6.90 -4.81 -14.98
N ILE A 69 8.14 -4.32 -14.98
CA ILE A 69 8.52 -3.06 -15.63
C ILE A 69 9.44 -3.40 -16.81
N ASP A 70 8.92 -3.24 -18.03
CA ASP A 70 9.75 -3.37 -19.23
C ASP A 70 10.72 -2.19 -19.37
N THR A 71 11.84 -2.40 -20.04
CA THR A 71 12.84 -1.35 -20.35
C THR A 71 12.27 -0.16 -21.13
N SER A 72 11.20 -0.37 -21.90
CA SER A 72 10.46 0.66 -22.64
C SER A 72 9.42 1.40 -21.80
N THR A 73 9.13 0.95 -20.57
CA THR A 73 8.15 1.58 -19.69
C THR A 73 8.54 3.03 -19.40
N PRO A 74 7.70 4.01 -19.78
CA PRO A 74 8.02 5.41 -19.59
C PRO A 74 8.21 5.77 -18.12
N THR A 75 9.16 6.66 -17.83
CA THR A 75 9.43 7.12 -16.47
C THR A 75 8.18 7.69 -15.78
N TRP A 76 7.38 8.47 -16.51
CA TRP A 76 6.16 9.05 -15.96
C TRP A 76 5.13 8.00 -15.57
N ALA A 77 5.09 6.84 -16.24
CA ALA A 77 4.16 5.76 -15.93
C ALA A 77 4.54 5.09 -14.60
N ILE A 78 5.82 4.81 -14.41
CA ILE A 78 6.37 4.27 -13.15
C ILE A 78 6.07 5.24 -11.99
N GLN A 79 6.32 6.54 -12.19
CA GLN A 79 6.04 7.56 -11.18
C GLN A 79 4.55 7.72 -10.90
N ALA A 80 3.69 7.64 -11.92
CA ALA A 80 2.24 7.72 -11.77
C ALA A 80 1.69 6.55 -10.96
N VAL A 81 2.18 5.33 -11.21
CA VAL A 81 1.82 4.16 -10.40
C VAL A 81 2.30 4.36 -8.97
N ALA A 82 3.56 4.74 -8.73
CA ALA A 82 4.09 4.94 -7.38
C ALA A 82 3.38 6.09 -6.63
N ALA A 83 2.94 7.13 -7.31
CA ALA A 83 2.20 8.22 -6.68
C ALA A 83 0.70 7.92 -6.50
N ALA A 84 0.16 6.86 -7.10
CA ALA A 84 -1.27 6.61 -7.26
C ALA A 84 -2.14 6.70 -5.99
N PRO A 85 -1.73 6.19 -4.82
CA PRO A 85 -2.58 6.20 -3.63
C PRO A 85 -3.03 7.60 -3.24
N LEU A 86 -2.14 8.59 -3.36
CA LEU A 86 -2.44 9.96 -2.97
C LEU A 86 -3.58 10.58 -3.80
N PRO A 87 -3.48 10.77 -5.14
CA PRO A 87 -4.55 11.36 -5.92
C PRO A 87 -5.83 10.51 -5.94
N VAL A 88 -5.72 9.18 -5.89
CA VAL A 88 -6.90 8.29 -5.82
C VAL A 88 -7.68 8.56 -4.54
N TYR A 89 -7.03 8.52 -3.39
CA TYR A 89 -7.74 8.66 -2.11
C TYR A 89 -8.10 10.10 -1.76
N LEU A 90 -7.39 11.11 -2.29
CA LEU A 90 -7.87 12.50 -2.27
C LEU A 90 -9.16 12.66 -3.08
N SER A 91 -9.26 12.01 -4.25
CA SER A 91 -10.49 12.03 -5.05
C SER A 91 -11.64 11.31 -4.35
N VAL A 92 -11.37 10.15 -3.72
CA VAL A 92 -12.36 9.43 -2.91
C VAL A 92 -12.81 10.27 -1.72
N ALA A 93 -11.90 10.96 -1.03
CA ALA A 93 -12.25 11.83 0.09
C ALA A 93 -13.13 13.00 -0.35
N ALA A 94 -12.77 13.69 -1.44
CA ALA A 94 -13.57 14.78 -2.00
C ALA A 94 -14.99 14.29 -2.37
N LEU A 95 -15.11 13.14 -3.03
CA LEU A 95 -16.41 12.56 -3.36
C LEU A 95 -17.19 12.15 -2.11
N THR A 96 -16.52 11.57 -1.12
CA THR A 96 -17.15 11.16 0.14
C THR A 96 -17.66 12.37 0.93
N GLY A 97 -16.90 13.47 0.97
CA GLY A 97 -17.26 14.72 1.63
C GLY A 97 -18.56 15.31 1.10
N ILE A 98 -18.82 15.21 -0.22
CA ILE A 98 -20.07 15.66 -0.83
C ILE A 98 -21.30 14.94 -0.25
N PHE A 99 -21.16 13.69 0.20
CA PHE A 99 -22.27 12.86 0.68
C PHE A 99 -22.28 12.63 2.20
N MET A 100 -21.23 13.02 2.92
CA MET A 100 -21.06 12.74 4.34
C MET A 100 -21.35 13.99 5.18
N SER A 101 -22.22 13.86 6.19
CA SER A 101 -22.43 14.94 7.16
C SER A 101 -21.32 14.94 8.21
N VAL A 102 -20.89 16.14 8.62
CA VAL A 102 -19.82 16.32 9.62
C VAL A 102 -20.17 15.70 10.98
N ASP A 103 -21.47 15.64 11.32
CA ASP A 103 -21.95 15.08 12.60
C ASP A 103 -22.03 13.55 12.60
N THR A 104 -21.62 12.90 11.50
CA THR A 104 -21.68 11.45 11.38
C THR A 104 -20.61 10.80 12.24
N ALA A 105 -20.99 9.85 13.11
CA ALA A 105 -20.06 9.10 13.97
C ALA A 105 -18.95 8.36 13.18
N ALA A 106 -19.17 8.11 11.89
CA ALA A 106 -18.20 7.47 11.00
C ALA A 106 -17.13 8.43 10.44
N ILE A 107 -17.24 9.75 10.62
CA ILE A 107 -16.31 10.71 9.99
C ILE A 107 -14.87 10.47 10.40
N LEU A 108 -14.61 10.24 11.69
CA LEU A 108 -13.26 10.00 12.20
C LEU A 108 -12.66 8.68 11.66
N PRO A 109 -13.35 7.52 11.73
CA PRO A 109 -12.91 6.31 11.06
C PRO A 109 -12.60 6.49 9.57
N VAL A 110 -13.41 7.26 8.85
CA VAL A 110 -13.23 7.52 7.42
C VAL A 110 -12.01 8.41 7.16
N ILE A 111 -11.82 9.47 7.95
CA ILE A 111 -10.60 10.28 7.91
C ILE A 111 -9.37 9.40 8.10
N LEU A 112 -9.35 8.55 9.14
CA LEU A 112 -8.22 7.68 9.44
C LEU A 112 -7.93 6.69 8.30
N LEU A 113 -8.96 6.01 7.79
CA LEU A 113 -8.82 5.05 6.70
C LEU A 113 -8.31 5.72 5.42
N LEU A 114 -8.92 6.82 5.00
CA LEU A 114 -8.53 7.50 3.76
C LEU A 114 -7.16 8.16 3.88
N SER A 115 -6.82 8.71 5.05
CA SER A 115 -5.49 9.29 5.30
C SER A 115 -4.39 8.23 5.28
N PHE A 116 -4.64 7.08 5.91
CA PHE A 116 -3.72 5.95 5.85
C PHE A 116 -3.55 5.46 4.41
N SER A 117 -4.66 5.27 3.70
CA SER A 117 -4.64 4.76 2.32
C SER A 117 -3.96 5.74 1.35
N ALA A 118 -4.09 7.04 1.56
CA ALA A 118 -3.49 8.09 0.74
C ALA A 118 -2.01 8.37 1.03
N SER A 119 -1.50 7.97 2.21
CA SER A 119 -0.12 8.29 2.61
C SER A 119 0.86 7.47 1.80
N LEU A 120 1.80 8.14 1.11
CA LEU A 120 2.86 7.47 0.37
C LEU A 120 3.85 6.78 1.32
N SER A 121 4.18 5.54 1.02
CA SER A 121 5.20 4.77 1.72
C SER A 121 6.61 5.25 1.35
N VAL A 122 7.62 4.82 2.12
CA VAL A 122 9.02 5.08 1.77
C VAL A 122 9.36 4.51 0.39
N GLY A 123 8.80 3.34 0.05
CA GLY A 123 8.99 2.69 -1.24
C GLY A 123 8.47 3.54 -2.39
N ASP A 124 7.26 4.08 -2.25
CA ASP A 124 6.64 4.95 -3.27
C ASP A 124 7.49 6.18 -3.54
N ILE A 125 7.90 6.85 -2.47
CA ILE A 125 8.75 8.05 -2.54
C ILE A 125 10.09 7.70 -3.20
N ALA A 126 10.67 6.56 -2.86
CA ALA A 126 11.92 6.12 -3.46
C ALA A 126 11.77 5.87 -4.97
N ILE A 127 10.68 5.23 -5.40
CA ILE A 127 10.38 4.99 -6.83
C ILE A 127 10.08 6.29 -7.57
N ILE A 128 9.34 7.22 -6.96
CA ILE A 128 9.05 8.54 -7.54
C ILE A 128 10.35 9.30 -7.81
N ASN A 129 11.31 9.26 -6.87
CA ASN A 129 12.57 9.98 -6.97
C ASN A 129 13.62 9.26 -7.83
N ASN A 130 13.63 7.93 -7.83
CA ASN A 130 14.55 7.12 -8.63
C ASN A 130 13.83 6.02 -9.44
N PRO A 131 13.02 6.40 -10.44
CA PRO A 131 12.27 5.44 -11.25
C PRO A 131 13.15 4.58 -12.17
N ALA A 132 14.41 4.99 -12.40
CA ALA A 132 15.37 4.21 -13.17
C ALA A 132 15.75 2.92 -12.45
N GLU A 133 15.92 2.95 -11.12
CA GLU A 133 16.26 1.77 -10.33
C GLU A 133 15.15 0.72 -10.35
N ALA A 134 13.88 1.15 -10.25
CA ALA A 134 12.74 0.24 -10.41
C ALA A 134 12.71 -0.40 -11.81
N ARG A 135 13.02 0.38 -12.86
CA ARG A 135 13.12 -0.15 -14.23
C ARG A 135 14.27 -1.14 -14.38
N GLU A 136 15.45 -0.83 -13.84
CA GLU A 136 16.61 -1.72 -13.87
C GLU A 136 16.35 -3.03 -13.11
N ALA A 137 15.59 -2.97 -12.01
CA ALA A 137 15.12 -4.13 -11.28
C ALA A 137 13.99 -4.91 -11.99
N GLY A 138 13.37 -4.32 -13.02
CA GLY A 138 12.20 -4.88 -13.71
C GLY A 138 10.95 -4.97 -12.82
N ALA A 139 10.93 -4.26 -11.69
CA ALA A 139 9.92 -4.38 -10.64
C ALA A 139 9.81 -3.09 -9.82
N PHE A 140 8.67 -2.90 -9.15
CA PHE A 140 8.45 -1.79 -8.23
C PHE A 140 9.15 -2.03 -6.88
N VAL A 141 10.48 -2.17 -6.91
CA VAL A 141 11.34 -2.40 -5.75
C VAL A 141 12.58 -1.51 -5.87
N VAL A 142 12.99 -0.92 -4.76
CA VAL A 142 14.17 -0.06 -4.65
C VAL A 142 14.97 -0.54 -3.44
N GLN A 143 16.29 -0.59 -3.52
CA GLN A 143 17.14 -1.01 -2.39
C GLN A 143 17.16 0.08 -1.30
N ASP A 144 17.57 -0.31 -0.08
CA ASP A 144 17.58 0.52 1.14
C ASP A 144 17.88 1.99 0.85
N SER A 145 16.91 2.85 1.14
CA SER A 145 16.90 4.20 0.60
C SER A 145 17.06 5.28 1.67
N THR A 146 17.76 6.36 1.31
CA THR A 146 17.95 7.60 2.07
C THR A 146 16.66 8.36 2.39
N TRP A 147 15.50 7.87 1.92
CA TRP A 147 14.21 8.56 1.92
C TRP A 147 13.33 8.32 3.16
N GLN A 148 13.85 7.61 4.16
CA GLN A 148 13.10 7.24 5.38
C GLN A 148 12.47 8.45 6.12
N ASN A 149 13.08 9.64 6.03
CA ASN A 149 12.58 10.84 6.71
C ASN A 149 11.40 11.53 6.00
N ILE A 150 11.16 11.28 4.72
CA ILE A 150 10.10 11.98 3.96
C ILE A 150 8.71 11.47 4.34
N THR A 151 8.56 10.18 4.58
CA THR A 151 7.28 9.57 4.97
C THR A 151 6.71 10.21 6.24
N VAL A 152 7.58 10.56 7.21
CA VAL A 152 7.21 11.24 8.46
C VAL A 152 6.50 12.59 8.22
N ILE A 153 6.82 13.27 7.11
CA ILE A 153 6.23 14.57 6.76
C ILE A 153 4.94 14.41 5.95
N THR A 154 4.86 13.41 5.07
CA THR A 154 3.71 13.25 4.17
C THR A 154 2.42 12.87 4.92
N THR A 155 2.50 12.00 5.94
CA THR A 155 1.33 11.52 6.68
C THR A 155 0.52 12.64 7.37
N PRO A 156 1.09 13.58 8.13
CA PRO A 156 0.32 14.66 8.75
C PRO A 156 -0.30 15.61 7.71
N ILE A 157 0.40 15.88 6.60
CA ILE A 157 -0.12 16.74 5.52
C ILE A 157 -1.32 16.06 4.85
N THR A 158 -1.17 14.79 4.43
CA THR A 158 -2.25 14.03 3.80
C THR A 158 -3.46 13.93 4.73
N THR A 159 -3.24 13.71 6.03
CA THR A 159 -4.32 13.68 7.02
C THR A 159 -5.07 15.01 7.10
N ALA A 160 -4.36 16.13 7.14
CA ALA A 160 -4.98 17.45 7.18
C ALA A 160 -5.81 17.72 5.92
N VAL A 161 -5.28 17.38 4.73
CA VAL A 161 -6.01 17.59 3.47
C VAL A 161 -7.25 16.70 3.40
N ILE A 162 -7.16 15.42 3.76
CA ILE A 162 -8.31 14.50 3.79
C ILE A 162 -9.39 15.00 4.77
N ALA A 163 -8.99 15.45 5.97
CA ALA A 163 -9.92 16.02 6.93
C ALA A 163 -10.64 17.25 6.37
N ILE A 164 -9.91 18.15 5.70
CA ILE A 164 -10.50 19.31 5.03
C ILE A 164 -11.52 18.88 3.97
N LEU A 165 -11.17 17.90 3.11
CA LEU A 165 -12.04 17.41 2.04
C LEU A 165 -13.32 16.70 2.54
N LEU A 166 -13.31 16.19 3.77
CA LEU A 166 -14.47 15.50 4.36
C LEU A 166 -15.35 16.41 5.22
N ILE A 167 -14.83 17.57 5.63
CA ILE A 167 -15.51 18.49 6.54
C ILE A 167 -16.08 19.72 5.81
N LEU A 168 -15.47 20.11 4.69
CA LEU A 168 -15.95 21.20 3.82
C LEU A 168 -16.97 20.70 2.79
#